data_AF-A0A529KZQ1-F1
#
_entry.id   AF-A0A529KZQ1-F1
#
_cell.length_a   1.000
_cell.length_b   1.000
_cell.length_c   1.000
_cell.angle_alpha   90.00
_cell.angle_beta   90.00
_cell.angle_gamma   90.00
#
_symmetry.space_group_name_H-M   'P 1'
#
loop_
_entity.id
_entity.type
_entity.pdbx_description
1 polymer ?
#
loop_
_entity_poly.entity_id
_entity_poly.type
_entity_poly.pdbx_seq_one_letter_code
_entity_poly.pdbx_strand_id
1 'polypeptide(L)'
;DYIDLYLMHVWDRLTPAEEVLRTLDDLVRAGKVRHIGLSDVPAWYAGRAQAIAELRGYEPISALQLEYSLTERTIEHEFVPMATHHGAGIMVWSPLASGLLSGKYRPTQAGNAGRLDGFRNTTHPGFQKFSDRNGAIVAELEKVAAELGRSMA
;
A
#
# COMPACT_ATOMS: atom_id res chain seq x y z
N ASP A 1 4.31 -12.98 -23.97
CA ASP A 1 3.01 -12.70 -23.33
C ASP A 1 3.02 -13.15 -21.89
N TYR A 2 3.63 -12.35 -21.01
CA TYR A 2 3.69 -12.63 -19.57
C TYR A 2 3.51 -11.32 -18.79
N ILE A 3 3.17 -11.44 -17.50
CA ILE A 3 3.16 -10.33 -16.55
C ILE A 3 4.42 -10.43 -15.69
N ASP A 4 5.20 -9.34 -15.55
CA ASP A 4 6.40 -9.34 -14.72
C ASP A 4 6.07 -9.61 -13.24
N LEU A 5 5.09 -8.88 -12.69
CA LEU A 5 4.66 -9.02 -11.31
C LEU A 5 3.13 -9.07 -11.25
N TYR A 6 2.58 -10.19 -10.77
CA TYR A 6 1.14 -10.34 -10.56
C TYR A 6 0.80 -10.21 -9.08
N LEU A 7 -0.06 -9.24 -8.76
CA LEU A 7 -0.45 -8.91 -7.39
C LEU A 7 -1.84 -9.47 -7.09
N MET A 8 -1.97 -10.24 -6.01
CA MET A 8 -3.28 -10.51 -5.42
C MET A 8 -3.78 -9.24 -4.74
N HIS A 9 -4.76 -8.57 -5.35
CA HIS A 9 -5.20 -7.22 -4.95
C HIS A 9 -5.73 -7.13 -3.51
N VAL A 10 -6.48 -8.14 -3.07
CA VAL A 10 -6.98 -8.26 -1.70
C VAL A 10 -7.26 -9.72 -1.42
N TRP A 11 -7.04 -10.17 -0.18
CA TRP A 11 -7.42 -11.52 0.21
C TRP A 11 -8.93 -11.60 0.44
N ASP A 12 -9.57 -12.55 -0.25
CA ASP A 12 -11.02 -12.78 -0.20
C ASP A 12 -11.53 -13.30 1.16
N ARG A 13 -10.64 -13.81 2.01
CA ARG A 13 -10.94 -14.46 3.31
C ARG A 13 -11.80 -15.72 3.22
N LEU A 14 -11.93 -16.29 2.03
CA LEU A 14 -12.71 -17.50 1.76
C LEU A 14 -11.81 -18.61 1.23
N THR A 15 -10.90 -18.26 0.31
CA THR A 15 -9.97 -19.23 -0.29
C THR A 15 -8.78 -19.46 0.65
N PRO A 16 -8.46 -20.73 0.99
CA PRO A 16 -7.28 -21.05 1.79
C PRO A 16 -5.99 -20.52 1.16
N ALA A 17 -5.06 -20.06 1.99
CA ALA A 17 -3.78 -19.52 1.51
C ALA A 17 -2.99 -20.53 0.67
N GLU A 18 -3.07 -21.82 1.01
CA GLU A 18 -2.43 -22.91 0.29
C GLU A 18 -2.93 -23.04 -1.15
N GLU A 19 -4.23 -22.84 -1.37
CA GLU A 19 -4.85 -22.89 -2.70
C GLU A 19 -4.49 -21.66 -3.52
N VAL A 20 -4.54 -20.47 -2.89
CA VAL A 20 -4.10 -19.21 -3.51
C VAL A 20 -2.66 -19.32 -3.99
N LEU A 21 -1.75 -19.74 -3.10
CA LEU A 21 -0.32 -19.80 -3.44
C LEU A 21 0.02 -20.89 -4.43
N ARG A 22 -0.64 -22.05 -4.36
CA ARG A 22 -0.49 -23.07 -5.41
C ARG A 22 -0.90 -22.51 -6.76
N THR A 23 -2.01 -21.79 -6.84
CA THR A 23 -2.50 -21.21 -8.10
C THR A 23 -1.52 -20.17 -8.64
N LEU A 24 -0.99 -19.31 -7.77
CA LEU A 24 0.02 -18.32 -8.14
C LEU A 24 1.33 -18.96 -8.61
N ASP A 25 1.79 -20.03 -7.94
CA ASP A 25 2.96 -20.80 -8.35
C ASP A 25 2.74 -21.51 -9.71
N ASP A 26 1.56 -22.09 -9.93
CA ASP A 26 1.20 -22.72 -11.20
C ASP A 26 1.23 -21.71 -12.36
N LEU A 27 0.82 -20.45 -12.13
CA LEU A 27 0.93 -19.37 -13.13
C LEU A 27 2.39 -19.03 -13.47
N VAL A 28 3.27 -19.05 -12.46
CA VAL A 28 4.71 -18.81 -12.65
C VAL A 28 5.35 -19.96 -13.41
N ARG A 29 5.09 -21.21 -13.00
CA ARG A 29 5.57 -22.43 -13.70
C ARG A 29 5.09 -22.50 -15.13
N ALA A 30 3.85 -22.06 -15.40
CA ALA A 30 3.31 -21.97 -16.76
C ALA A 30 3.93 -20.83 -17.60
N GLY A 31 4.81 -20.00 -17.02
CA GLY A 31 5.47 -18.88 -17.69
C GLY A 31 4.56 -17.69 -17.98
N LYS A 32 3.36 -17.65 -17.38
CA LYS A 32 2.39 -16.55 -17.56
C LYS A 32 2.71 -15.34 -16.69
N VAL A 33 3.38 -15.59 -15.56
CA VAL A 33 3.82 -14.58 -14.60
C VAL A 33 5.30 -14.83 -14.29
N ARG A 34 6.09 -13.80 -14.00
CA ARG A 34 7.47 -13.96 -13.52
C ARG A 34 7.56 -14.00 -12.01
N HIS A 35 6.91 -13.05 -11.34
CA HIS A 35 6.91 -12.93 -9.89
C HIS A 35 5.53 -12.63 -9.35
N ILE A 36 5.33 -12.93 -8.08
CA ILE A 36 4.06 -12.73 -7.40
C ILE A 36 4.22 -11.77 -6.22
N GLY A 37 3.13 -11.10 -5.89
CA GLY A 37 3.05 -10.28 -4.68
C GLY A 37 1.64 -10.21 -4.14
N LEU A 38 1.50 -9.58 -2.97
CA LEU A 38 0.23 -9.42 -2.29
C LEU A 38 -0.06 -7.94 -2.10
N SER A 39 -1.34 -7.56 -2.12
CA SER A 39 -1.82 -6.23 -1.79
C SER A 39 -2.91 -6.34 -0.73
N ASP A 40 -2.93 -5.36 0.18
CA ASP A 40 -4.00 -5.15 1.17
C ASP A 40 -4.43 -6.41 1.97
N VAL A 41 -3.48 -7.30 2.24
CA VAL A 41 -3.64 -8.43 3.16
C VAL A 41 -3.23 -8.02 4.58
N PRO A 42 -3.64 -8.73 5.64
CA PRO A 42 -3.07 -8.51 6.97
C PRO A 42 -1.66 -9.13 7.08
N ALA A 43 -0.80 -8.55 7.93
CA ALA A 43 0.61 -8.96 8.03
C ALA A 43 0.78 -10.45 8.39
N TRP A 44 -0.06 -10.99 9.27
CA TRP A 44 -0.04 -12.42 9.61
C TRP A 44 -0.31 -13.31 8.39
N TYR A 45 -1.15 -12.85 7.45
CA TYR A 45 -1.45 -13.61 6.23
C TYR A 45 -0.27 -13.55 5.28
N ALA A 46 0.36 -12.38 5.11
CA ALA A 46 1.58 -12.26 4.31
C ALA A 46 2.70 -13.16 4.87
N GLY A 47 2.90 -13.17 6.19
CA GLY A 47 3.86 -14.06 6.85
C GLY A 47 3.52 -15.55 6.67
N ARG A 48 2.25 -15.93 6.82
CA ARG A 48 1.79 -17.31 6.54
C ARG A 48 2.05 -17.68 5.08
N ALA A 49 1.76 -16.78 4.15
CA ALA A 49 1.92 -17.01 2.73
C ALA A 49 3.41 -17.27 2.38
N GLN A 50 4.29 -16.42 2.90
CA GLN A 50 5.73 -16.60 2.73
C GLN A 50 6.23 -17.92 3.33
N ALA A 51 5.77 -18.29 4.54
CA ALA A 51 6.13 -19.56 5.17
C ALA A 51 5.64 -20.78 4.38
N ILE A 52 4.46 -20.72 3.76
CA ILE A 52 3.96 -21.78 2.87
C ILE A 52 4.84 -21.88 1.63
N ALA A 53 5.22 -20.76 1.02
CA ALA A 53 6.06 -20.74 -0.16
C ALA A 53 7.43 -21.39 0.13
N GLU A 54 8.05 -21.04 1.25
CA GLU A 54 9.30 -21.65 1.73
C GLU A 54 9.15 -23.15 1.99
N LEU A 55 8.08 -23.58 2.68
CA LEU A 55 7.84 -24.99 3.00
C LEU A 55 7.58 -25.85 1.76
N ARG A 56 6.89 -25.30 0.75
CA ARG A 56 6.44 -26.03 -0.44
C ARG A 56 7.37 -25.87 -1.64
N GLY A 57 8.34 -24.96 -1.57
CA GLY A 57 9.17 -24.59 -2.72
C GLY A 57 8.35 -23.93 -3.82
N TYR A 58 7.37 -23.10 -3.46
CA TYR A 58 6.64 -22.25 -4.40
C TYR A 58 7.39 -20.94 -4.64
N GLU A 59 6.99 -20.21 -5.68
CA GLU A 59 7.49 -18.86 -5.94
C GLU A 59 7.39 -17.97 -4.68
N PRO A 60 8.48 -17.31 -4.25
CA PRO A 60 8.46 -16.39 -3.11
C PRO A 60 7.60 -15.15 -3.33
N ILE A 61 7.09 -14.58 -2.24
CA ILE A 61 6.37 -13.30 -2.29
C ILE A 61 7.40 -12.18 -2.50
N SER A 62 7.50 -11.68 -3.74
CA SER A 62 8.51 -10.70 -4.14
C SER A 62 8.14 -9.26 -3.78
N ALA A 63 6.84 -8.96 -3.67
CA ALA A 63 6.36 -7.62 -3.40
C ALA A 63 5.11 -7.58 -2.53
N LEU A 64 5.02 -6.52 -1.72
CA LEU A 64 3.85 -6.15 -0.93
C LEU A 64 3.40 -4.76 -1.35
N GLN A 65 2.24 -4.67 -2.01
CA GLN A 65 1.65 -3.41 -2.41
C GLN A 65 0.75 -2.87 -1.28
N LEU A 66 1.10 -1.75 -0.66
CA LEU A 66 0.46 -1.27 0.57
C LEU A 66 0.32 0.26 0.61
N GLU A 67 -0.68 0.77 1.34
CA GLU A 67 -0.81 2.21 1.58
C GLU A 67 0.36 2.69 2.43
N TYR A 68 1.05 3.73 1.97
CA TYR A 68 2.05 4.39 2.80
C TYR A 68 2.18 5.86 2.44
N SER A 69 2.03 6.73 3.44
CA SER A 69 2.14 8.19 3.32
C SER A 69 2.44 8.79 4.69
N LEU A 70 2.69 10.09 4.77
CA LEU A 70 2.83 10.77 6.08
C LEU A 70 1.59 10.59 6.97
N THR A 71 0.42 10.41 6.38
CA THR A 71 -0.84 10.18 7.11
C THR A 71 -1.14 8.72 7.40
N GLU A 72 -0.51 7.78 6.72
CA GLU A 72 -0.75 6.34 6.86
C GLU A 72 0.60 5.60 6.95
N ARG A 73 0.97 5.20 8.16
CA ARG A 73 2.27 4.61 8.48
C ARG A 73 2.17 3.26 9.19
N THR A 74 0.97 2.67 9.24
CA THR A 74 0.73 1.43 9.99
C THR A 74 1.55 0.25 9.49
N ILE A 75 1.98 0.28 8.22
CA ILE A 75 2.83 -0.77 7.64
C ILE A 75 4.20 -0.90 8.33
N GLU A 76 4.66 0.14 9.03
CA GLU A 76 5.96 0.15 9.71
C GLU A 76 6.05 -0.85 10.87
N HIS A 77 4.92 -1.22 11.47
CA HIS A 77 4.90 -2.12 12.62
C HIS A 77 5.28 -3.55 12.26
N GLU A 78 4.71 -4.07 11.16
CA GLU A 78 4.78 -5.51 10.84
C GLU A 78 5.26 -5.77 9.41
N PHE A 79 4.79 -5.00 8.43
CA PHE A 79 5.13 -5.22 7.02
C PHE A 79 6.56 -4.82 6.69
N VAL A 80 7.04 -3.67 7.17
CA VAL A 80 8.42 -3.22 6.91
C VAL A 80 9.45 -4.21 7.47
N PRO A 81 9.36 -4.67 8.73
CA PRO A 81 10.26 -5.69 9.25
C PRO A 81 10.16 -7.02 8.50
N MET A 82 8.94 -7.50 8.22
CA MET A 82 8.71 -8.75 7.50
C MET A 82 9.30 -8.71 6.09
N ALA A 83 9.03 -7.64 5.33
CA ALA A 83 9.53 -7.45 3.98
C ALA A 83 11.07 -7.41 3.96
N THR A 84 11.67 -6.68 4.91
CA THR A 84 13.13 -6.62 5.06
C THR A 84 13.73 -7.99 5.39
N HIS A 85 13.09 -8.76 6.28
CA HIS A 85 13.57 -10.08 6.68
C HIS A 85 13.54 -11.09 5.53
N HIS A 86 12.44 -11.13 4.77
CA HIS A 86 12.27 -12.09 3.66
C HIS A 86 12.78 -11.58 2.31
N GLY A 87 13.30 -10.35 2.23
CA GLY A 87 13.78 -9.75 0.98
C GLY A 87 12.68 -9.34 0.01
N ALA A 88 11.45 -9.12 0.49
CA ALA A 88 10.34 -8.63 -0.31
C ALA A 88 10.38 -7.10 -0.47
N GLY A 89 10.02 -6.59 -1.64
CA GLY A 89 9.89 -5.15 -1.88
C GLY A 89 8.57 -4.59 -1.36
N ILE A 90 8.57 -3.36 -0.86
CA ILE A 90 7.33 -2.62 -0.56
C ILE A 90 7.00 -1.70 -1.74
N MET A 91 5.84 -1.93 -2.35
CA MET A 91 5.31 -1.13 -3.44
C MET A 91 4.22 -0.19 -2.90
N VAL A 92 4.58 1.06 -2.68
CA VAL A 92 3.67 2.02 -2.04
C VAL A 92 2.56 2.45 -2.98
N TRP A 93 1.32 2.42 -2.49
CA TRP A 93 0.19 3.11 -3.10
C TRP A 93 -0.26 4.32 -2.28
N SER A 94 -0.89 5.30 -2.93
CA SER A 94 -1.32 6.59 -2.37
C SER A 94 -0.25 7.34 -1.52
N PRO A 95 0.96 7.59 -2.05
CA PRO A 95 2.00 8.32 -1.32
C PRO A 95 1.58 9.73 -0.90
N LEU A 96 0.67 10.35 -1.67
CA LEU A 96 0.09 11.67 -1.38
C LEU A 96 -1.27 11.61 -0.67
N ALA A 97 -1.65 10.45 -0.13
CA ALA A 97 -2.93 10.22 0.54
C ALA A 97 -4.13 10.70 -0.29
N SER A 98 -4.26 10.17 -1.52
CA SER A 98 -5.27 10.60 -2.50
C SER A 98 -5.22 12.10 -2.87
N GLY A 99 -4.08 12.75 -2.66
CA GLY A 99 -3.85 14.17 -2.98
C GLY A 99 -3.95 15.10 -1.77
N LEU A 100 -4.27 14.60 -0.57
CA LEU A 100 -4.30 15.42 0.65
C LEU A 100 -2.95 16.13 0.88
N LEU A 101 -1.86 15.40 0.68
CA LEU A 101 -0.49 15.89 0.90
C LEU A 101 0.07 16.72 -0.27
N SER A 102 -0.70 16.92 -1.34
CA SER A 102 -0.24 17.70 -2.50
C SER A 102 -0.15 19.20 -2.25
N GLY A 103 -0.81 19.69 -1.18
CA GLY A 103 -0.97 21.10 -0.91
C GLY A 103 -2.22 21.76 -1.48
N LYS A 104 -3.07 21.01 -2.20
CA LYS A 104 -4.38 21.52 -2.68
C LYS A 104 -5.36 21.83 -1.56
N TYR A 105 -5.18 21.22 -0.40
CA TYR A 105 -6.10 21.30 0.75
C TYR A 105 -5.52 22.11 1.91
N ARG A 106 -4.59 23.04 1.64
CA ARG A 106 -4.00 23.92 2.66
C ARG A 106 -5.05 24.91 3.18
N PRO A 107 -4.99 25.28 4.47
CA PRO A 107 -5.83 26.35 5.01
C PRO A 107 -5.62 27.69 4.28
N THR A 108 -4.39 27.94 3.81
CA THR A 108 -3.95 29.18 3.14
C THR A 108 -4.45 29.33 1.70
N GLN A 109 -5.00 28.26 1.11
CA GLN A 109 -5.44 28.24 -0.29
C GLN A 109 -6.80 27.55 -0.42
N ALA A 110 -7.86 28.25 -0.01
CA ALA A 110 -9.23 27.78 -0.18
C ALA A 110 -9.65 27.82 -1.67
N GLY A 111 -10.30 26.76 -2.15
CA GLY A 111 -11.01 26.78 -3.44
C GLY A 111 -10.51 25.80 -4.52
N ASN A 112 -9.46 25.02 -4.27
CA ASN A 112 -9.02 24.01 -5.24
C ASN A 112 -9.84 22.72 -5.09
N ALA A 113 -10.64 22.40 -6.11
CA ALA A 113 -11.31 21.11 -6.24
C ALA A 113 -10.29 20.02 -6.63
N GLY A 114 -10.39 18.86 -6.00
CA GLY A 114 -9.58 17.68 -6.25
C GLY A 114 -10.31 16.39 -5.88
N ARG A 115 -9.61 15.27 -6.03
CA ARG A 115 -10.21 13.92 -5.89
C ARG A 115 -10.92 13.71 -4.55
N LEU A 116 -10.41 14.29 -3.46
CA LEU A 116 -10.95 14.09 -2.12
C LEU A 116 -12.26 14.86 -1.86
N ASP A 117 -12.62 15.83 -2.69
CA ASP A 117 -13.85 16.61 -2.45
C ASP A 117 -15.10 15.74 -2.58
N GLY A 118 -15.09 14.76 -3.49
CA GLY A 118 -16.16 13.75 -3.61
C GLY A 118 -16.24 12.79 -2.41
N PHE A 119 -15.23 12.78 -1.54
CA PHE A 119 -15.14 11.91 -0.37
C PHE A 119 -15.24 12.66 0.97
N ARG A 120 -15.48 13.97 0.97
CA ARG A 120 -15.54 14.78 2.21
C ARG A 120 -16.50 14.22 3.26
N ASN A 121 -17.63 13.68 2.83
CA ASN A 121 -18.68 13.15 3.69
C ASN A 121 -18.74 11.61 3.67
N THR A 122 -17.67 10.94 3.25
CA THR A 122 -17.63 9.47 3.24
C THR A 122 -17.60 8.94 4.67
N THR A 123 -18.35 7.86 4.90
CA THR A 123 -18.30 7.08 6.16
C THR A 123 -17.33 5.91 6.07
N HIS A 124 -16.75 5.66 4.89
CA HIS A 124 -15.80 4.58 4.70
C HIS A 124 -14.45 4.95 5.32
N PRO A 125 -13.96 4.23 6.35
CA PRO A 125 -12.77 4.64 7.10
C PRO A 125 -11.53 4.86 6.23
N GLY A 126 -11.31 4.00 5.22
CA GLY A 126 -10.18 4.11 4.29
C GLY A 126 -10.17 5.39 3.43
N PHE A 127 -11.32 6.06 3.26
CA PHE A 127 -11.46 7.29 2.49
C PHE A 127 -11.65 8.53 3.37
N GLN A 128 -11.74 8.36 4.70
CA GLN A 128 -11.87 9.47 5.64
C GLN A 128 -10.51 10.14 5.86
N LYS A 129 -10.08 10.94 4.89
CA LYS A 129 -8.77 11.61 4.91
C LYS A 129 -8.79 12.96 5.64
N PHE A 130 -9.96 13.58 5.82
CA PHE A 130 -10.11 14.82 6.58
C PHE A 130 -10.29 14.51 8.07
N SER A 131 -9.24 14.72 8.85
CA SER A 131 -9.21 14.59 10.30
C SER A 131 -8.26 15.63 10.89
N ASP A 132 -8.42 15.97 12.18
CA ASP A 132 -7.52 16.92 12.85
C ASP A 132 -6.06 16.46 12.81
N ARG A 133 -5.81 15.16 13.00
CA ARG A 133 -4.48 14.56 12.86
C ARG A 133 -3.88 14.83 11.48
N ASN A 134 -4.64 14.55 10.42
CA ASN A 134 -4.13 14.73 9.07
C ASN A 134 -3.98 16.22 8.70
N GLY A 135 -4.84 17.08 9.24
CA GLY A 135 -4.72 18.54 9.13
C GLY A 135 -3.43 19.06 9.76
N ALA A 136 -3.08 18.57 10.96
CA ALA A 136 -1.81 18.92 11.61
C ALA A 136 -0.59 18.45 10.79
N ILE A 137 -0.65 17.24 10.22
CA ILE A 137 0.40 16.73 9.33
C ILE A 137 0.55 17.60 8.07
N VAL A 138 -0.56 17.98 7.44
CA VAL A 138 -0.55 18.86 6.25
C VAL A 138 0.06 20.22 6.59
N ALA A 139 -0.33 20.82 7.71
CA ALA A 139 0.20 22.11 8.16
C ALA A 139 1.71 22.06 8.43
N GLU A 140 2.20 20.96 9.02
CA GLU A 140 3.63 20.81 9.28
C GLU A 140 4.42 20.54 7.99
N LEU A 141 3.88 19.71 7.09
CA LEU A 141 4.47 19.48 5.77
C LEU A 141 4.59 20.78 4.96
N GLU A 142 3.60 21.68 5.05
CA GLU A 142 3.66 23.00 4.41
C GLU A 142 4.85 23.84 4.90
N LYS A 143 5.10 23.87 6.22
CA LYS A 143 6.23 24.59 6.81
C LYS A 143 7.56 24.00 6.35
N VAL A 144 7.74 22.68 6.48
CA VAL A 144 8.97 21.98 6.10
C VAL A 144 9.27 22.15 4.60
N ALA A 145 8.24 22.03 3.76
CA ALA A 145 8.40 22.24 2.33
C ALA A 145 8.85 23.68 1.99
N ALA A 146 8.29 24.68 2.68
CA ALA A 146 8.69 26.08 2.53
C ALA A 146 10.15 26.34 2.97
N GLU A 147 10.55 25.81 4.13
CA GLU A 147 11.94 25.90 4.63
C GLU A 147 12.95 25.28 3.66
N LEU A 148 12.59 24.16 3.03
CA LEU A 148 13.44 23.45 2.06
C LEU A 148 13.36 24.02 0.64
N GLY A 149 12.48 24.98 0.37
CA GLY A 149 12.22 25.49 -0.99
C GLY A 149 11.71 24.43 -1.96
N ARG A 150 10.90 23.48 -1.48
CA ARG A 150 10.33 22.35 -2.27
C ARG A 150 8.81 22.38 -2.30
N SER A 151 8.22 21.66 -3.24
CA SER A 151 6.79 21.33 -3.19
C SER A 151 6.50 20.36 -2.03
N MET A 152 5.25 20.34 -1.57
CA MET A 152 4.80 19.34 -0.59
C MET A 152 4.72 17.93 -1.18
N ALA A 153 4.50 17.83 -2.50
CA ALA A 153 4.53 16.58 -3.25
C ALA A 153 5.93 16.31 -3.81
#